data_AF-A0A7C4GFL9-F1
#
_entry.id   AF-A0A7C4GFL9-F1
#
_cell.length_a   1.000
_cell.length_b   1.000
_cell.length_c   1.000
_cell.angle_alpha   90.00
_cell.angle_beta   90.00
_cell.angle_gamma   90.00
#
_symmetry.space_group_name_H-M   'P 1'
#
loop_
_entity.id
_entity.type
_entity.pdbx_description
1 polymer ?
#
loop_
_entity_poly.entity_id
_entity_poly.type
_entity_poly.pdbx_seq_one_letter_code
_entity_poly.pdbx_strand_id
1 'polypeptide(L)' 'MRRVRRRMVVQTFTIPAGRGDLLGIVYSAGEVVRDREMNGRRRLQVRGHPESLERARKQIADASTRR' A
#
# COMPACT_ATOMS: atom_id res chain seq x y z
N MET A 1 7.37 -14.64 -22.58
CA MET A 1 6.99 -13.87 -21.37
C MET A 1 7.83 -14.32 -20.19
N ARG A 2 8.82 -13.54 -19.75
CA ARG A 2 9.66 -13.85 -18.58
C ARG A 2 8.78 -13.71 -17.32
N ARG A 3 8.20 -14.81 -16.83
CA ARG A 3 7.59 -14.87 -15.49
C ARG A 3 8.72 -14.68 -14.48
N VAL A 4 8.99 -13.43 -14.14
CA VAL A 4 9.85 -13.10 -13.01
C VAL A 4 9.12 -13.68 -11.80
N ARG A 5 9.66 -14.75 -11.21
CA ARG A 5 9.27 -15.20 -9.87
C ARG A 5 9.64 -14.07 -8.91
N ARG A 6 8.84 -13.00 -8.89
CA ARG A 6 9.05 -11.86 -8.01
C ARG A 6 8.72 -12.35 -6.62
N ARG A 7 9.77 -12.59 -5.84
CA ARG A 7 9.68 -12.91 -4.41
C ARG A 7 8.73 -11.90 -3.77
N MET A 8 7.80 -12.38 -2.95
CA MET A 8 6.94 -11.49 -2.18
C MET A 8 7.82 -10.60 -1.31
N VAL A 9 7.56 -9.30 -1.37
CA VAL A 9 8.26 -8.30 -0.56
C VAL A 9 7.28 -7.66 0.40
N VAL A 10 7.80 -7.15 1.51
CA VAL A 10 7.02 -6.35 2.46
C VAL A 10 7.35 -4.89 2.21
N GLN A 11 6.33 -4.07 1.93
CA GLN A 11 6.46 -2.61 1.90
C GLN A 11 5.61 -1.98 2.98
N THR A 12 6.05 -0.81 3.44
CA THR A 12 5.28 0.00 4.39
C THR A 12 4.58 1.15 3.68
N PHE A 13 3.29 1.30 3.94
CA PHE A 13 2.44 2.39 3.49
C PHE A 13 2.03 3.23 4.69
N THR A 14 2.02 4.55 4.52
CA THR A 14 1.55 5.49 5.55
C THR A 14 0.36 6.23 4.97
N ILE A 15 -0.80 6.01 5.56
CA ILE A 15 -2.08 6.56 5.11
C ILE A 15 -2.56 7.60 6.14
N PRO A 16 -2.98 8.80 5.74
CA PRO A 16 -3.60 9.76 6.66
C PRO A 16 -4.91 9.23 7.23
N ALA A 17 -5.25 9.57 8.48
CA ALA A 17 -6.57 9.29 9.02
C ALA A 17 -7.66 9.99 8.17
N GLY A 18 -8.82 9.34 8.05
CA GLY A 18 -9.93 9.82 7.23
C GLY A 18 -9.84 9.46 5.73
N ARG A 19 -8.73 8.87 5.27
CA ARG A 19 -8.57 8.42 3.87
C ARG A 19 -8.88 6.92 3.71
N GLY A 20 -10.16 6.56 3.89
CA GLY A 20 -10.65 5.19 3.69
C GLY A 20 -10.48 4.68 2.25
N ASP A 21 -10.51 5.60 1.29
CA ASP A 21 -10.22 5.37 -0.13
C ASP A 21 -8.82 4.77 -0.34
N LEU A 22 -7.82 5.30 0.38
CA LEU A 22 -6.44 4.83 0.27
C LEU A 22 -6.22 3.48 0.95
N LEU A 23 -6.97 3.18 2.02
CA LEU A 23 -6.94 1.89 2.70
C LEU A 23 -7.36 0.76 1.75
N GLY A 24 -8.44 0.95 0.99
CA GLY A 24 -8.90 -0.03 0.01
C GLY A 24 -7.85 -0.37 -1.05
N ILE A 25 -7.08 0.62 -1.51
CA ILE A 25 -5.98 0.43 -2.45
C ILE A 25 -4.88 -0.46 -1.83
N VAL A 26 -4.53 -0.20 -0.57
CA VAL A 26 -3.50 -0.95 0.17
C VAL A 26 -3.93 -2.41 0.38
N TYR A 27 -5.17 -2.65 0.81
CA TYR A 27 -5.71 -4.00 0.98
C TYR A 27 -5.81 -4.77 -0.34
N SER A 28 -6.07 -4.10 -1.46
CA SER A 28 -6.10 -4.73 -2.78
C SER A 28 -4.69 -5.06 -3.31
N ALA A 29 -3.64 -4.44 -2.77
CA ALA A 29 -2.27 -4.61 -3.23
C ALA A 29 -1.60 -5.88 -2.72
N GLY A 30 -2.06 -6.42 -1.58
CA GLY A 30 -1.49 -7.59 -0.94
C GLY A 30 -2.01 -7.79 0.48
N GLU A 31 -1.36 -8.71 1.20
CA GLU A 31 -1.72 -9.07 2.57
C GLU A 31 -1.13 -8.07 3.57
N VAL A 32 -1.98 -7.44 4.40
CA VAL A 32 -1.50 -6.60 5.50
C VAL A 32 -0.97 -7.49 6.62
N VAL A 33 0.35 -7.46 6.83
CA VAL A 33 1.03 -8.22 7.89
C VAL A 33 1.13 -7.43 9.20
N ARG A 34 1.00 -6.10 9.12
CA ARG A 34 1.00 -5.23 10.30
C ARG A 34 0.19 -3.97 10.05
N ASP A 35 -0.70 -3.65 10.98
CA ASP A 35 -1.41 -2.38 11.02
C ASP A 35 -1.06 -1.65 12.32
N ARG A 36 -0.63 -0.40 12.21
CA ARG A 36 -0.36 0.46 13.36
C ARG A 36 -0.87 1.87 13.10
N GLU A 37 -1.81 2.31 13.92
CA GLU A 37 -2.23 3.70 13.94
C GLU A 37 -1.35 4.53 14.88
N MET A 38 -0.91 5.70 14.44
CA MET A 38 -0.06 6.61 15.22
C MET A 38 -0.25 8.06 14.76
N ASN A 39 -0.58 8.97 15.68
CA ASN A 39 -0.75 10.40 15.43
C ASN A 39 -1.71 10.73 14.26
N GLY A 40 -2.87 10.06 14.20
CA GLY A 40 -3.84 10.26 13.12
C GLY A 40 -3.33 9.82 11.75
N ARG A 41 -2.38 8.88 11.71
CA ARG A 41 -1.92 8.21 10.48
C ARG A 41 -1.87 6.72 10.70
N ARG A 42 -2.28 5.95 9.71
CA ARG A 42 -2.24 4.49 9.72
C ARG A 42 -1.05 3.99 8.93
N ARG A 43 -0.17 3.24 9.58
CA ARG A 43 1.04 2.66 9.00
C ARG A 43 0.83 1.17 8.79
N LEU A 44 0.75 0.77 7.52
CA LEU A 44 0.42 -0.59 7.10
C LEU A 44 1.66 -1.23 6.49
N GLN A 45 2.08 -2.39 7.00
CA GLN A 45 3.04 -3.24 6.32
C GLN A 45 2.28 -4.25 5.48
N VAL A 46 2.54 -4.25 4.18
CA VAL A 46 1.87 -5.12 3.21
C VAL A 46 2.88 -6.02 2.56
N ARG A 47 2.61 -7.32 2.62
CA ARG A 47 3.31 -8.37 1.89
C ARG A 47 2.60 -8.62 0.57
N GLY A 48 3.30 -8.45 -0.54
CA GLY A 48 2.72 -8.63 -1.85
C GLY A 48 3.75 -8.73 -2.96
N HIS A 49 3.25 -8.85 -4.19
CA HIS A 49 4.10 -8.78 -5.37
C HIS A 49 4.59 -7.33 -5.56
N PRO A 50 5.87 -7.12 -5.92
CA PRO A 50 6.44 -5.78 -6.08
C PRO A 50 5.62 -4.89 -7.02
N GLU A 51 5.14 -5.46 -8.13
CA GLU A 51 4.31 -4.73 -9.11
C GLU A 51 2.97 -4.24 -8.55
N SER A 52 2.34 -5.02 -7.68
CA SER A 52 1.07 -4.65 -7.05
C SER A 52 1.29 -3.55 -6.03
N LEU A 53 2.36 -3.66 -5.25
CA LEU A 53 2.75 -2.65 -4.25
C LEU A 53 3.18 -1.34 -4.91
N GLU A 54 3.93 -1.39 -6.03
CA GLU A 54 4.29 -0.21 -6.82
C GLU A 54 3.06 0.47 -7.43
N ARG A 55 2.11 -0.31 -7.97
CA ARG A 55 0.84 0.22 -8.48
C ARG A 55 0.04 0.90 -7.38
N ALA A 56 -0.07 0.28 -6.21
CA ALA A 56 -0.74 0.88 -5.06
C ALA A 56 -0.07 2.18 -4.62
N ARG A 57 1.27 2.20 -4.55
CA ARG A 57 2.04 3.41 -4.21
C ARG A 57 1.78 4.54 -5.20
N LYS A 58 1.75 4.27 -6.51
CA LYS A 58 1.43 5.28 -7.53
C LYS A 58 0.00 5.82 -7.37
N GLN A 59 -0.97 4.96 -7.14
CA GLN A 59 -2.37 5.38 -6.94
C GLN A 59 -2.53 6.24 -5.67
N ILE A 60 -1.86 5.87 -4.58
CA ILE A 60 -1.86 6.67 -3.35
C ILE A 60 -1.19 8.04 -3.57
N ALA A 61 -0.08 8.08 -4.32
CA ALA A 61 0.57 9.34 -4.65
C ALA A 61 -0.34 10.24 -5.50
N ASP A 62 -0.97 9.71 -6.54
CA ASP A 62 -1.93 10.45 -7.39
C ASP A 62 -3.12 10.99 -6.58
N ALA A 63 -3.71 10.15 -5.73
CA ALA A 63 -4.82 10.53 -4.87
C ALA A 63 -4.43 11.53 -3.77
N SER A 64 -3.15 11.56 -3.37
CA SER A 64 -2.62 12.57 -2.45
C SER A 64 -2.30 13.90 -3.14
N THR A 65 -2.07 13.90 -4.46
CA THR A 65 -1.73 15.09 -5.26
C THR A 65 -2.97 15.83 -5.76
N ARG A 66 -4.11 15.16 -5.95
CA ARG A 66 -5.40 15.85 -6.18
C ARG A 66 -5.86 16.52 -4.89
N ARG A 67 -5.41 17.75 -4.70
CA ARG A 67 -5.82 18.67 -3.64
C ARG A 67 -6.34 19.95 -4.29
#